data_AF-R7Q3J1-F1
#
_entry.id   AF-R7Q3J1-F1
#
_cell.length_a   1.000
_cell.length_b   1.000
_cell.length_c   1.000
_cell.angle_alpha   90.00
_cell.angle_beta   90.00
_cell.angle_gamma   90.00
#
_symmetry.space_group_name_H-M   'P 1'
#
loop_
_entity.id
_entity.type
_entity.pdbx_description
1 polymer ?
#
loop_
_entity_poly.entity_id
_entity_poly.type
_entity_poly.pdbx_seq_one_letter_code
_entity_poly.pdbx_strand_id
1 'polypeptide(L)'
;MRISESTISKDLSQLNQLFLWVGNHEIETFRAFGGVYRPHAYTGRKRPMSNDVIDRVYELARETDRWDVLRGCMTVILCCSCGLRPQEARQLYADDIVLMGDRSIVHVEHVKGEGTWGEPRNVLIMDGVEDIFRKYLGMRAEVLREHGIESRAMFPPLKGDAEFYCQQSFGRLKKVVEDILGTKFELRPVAGHSVRGS
;
A
#
# COMPACT_ATOMS: atom_id res chain seq x y z
N MET A 1 11.13 -11.89 27.15
CA MET A 1 10.66 -11.42 25.81
C MET A 1 9.19 -11.80 25.68
N ARG A 2 8.26 -10.85 25.55
CA ARG A 2 6.82 -11.16 25.35
C ARG A 2 6.56 -11.34 23.85
N ILE A 3 6.16 -12.54 23.44
CA ILE A 3 5.76 -12.83 22.06
C ILE A 3 4.31 -12.38 21.88
N SER A 4 3.99 -11.72 20.76
CA SER A 4 2.63 -11.26 20.50
C SER A 4 1.70 -12.41 20.13
N GLU A 5 0.42 -12.34 20.51
CA GLU A 5 -0.56 -13.39 20.18
C GLU A 5 -0.72 -13.60 18.67
N SER A 6 -0.52 -12.56 17.85
CA SER A 6 -0.54 -12.70 16.39
C SER A 6 0.65 -13.48 15.86
N THR A 7 1.82 -13.35 16.49
CA THR A 7 3.00 -14.19 16.18
C THR A 7 2.72 -15.64 16.52
N ILE A 8 2.22 -15.92 17.73
CA ILE A 8 1.87 -17.30 18.16
C ILE A 8 0.82 -17.90 17.21
N SER A 9 -0.19 -17.13 16.82
CA SER A 9 -1.23 -17.57 15.88
C SER A 9 -0.66 -17.91 14.50
N LYS A 10 0.27 -17.08 13.99
CA LYS A 10 0.96 -17.33 12.71
C LYS A 10 1.80 -18.60 12.77
N ASP A 11 2.60 -18.77 13.82
CA ASP A 11 3.49 -19.92 13.99
C ASP A 11 2.67 -21.23 14.10
N LEU A 12 1.57 -21.21 14.87
CA LEU A 12 0.64 -22.35 14.95
C LEU A 12 0.00 -22.68 13.59
N SER A 13 -0.26 -21.68 12.75
CA SER A 13 -0.78 -21.91 11.38
C SER A 13 0.26 -22.59 10.49
N GLN A 14 1.52 -22.16 10.57
CA GLN A 14 2.63 -22.75 9.80
C GLN A 14 2.94 -24.19 10.26
N LEU A 15 2.97 -24.43 11.57
CA LEU A 15 3.11 -25.78 12.13
C LEU A 15 1.96 -26.70 11.70
N ASN A 16 0.73 -26.18 11.65
CA ASN A 16 -0.41 -26.94 11.16
C ASN A 16 -0.23 -27.37 9.70
N GLN A 17 0.29 -26.50 8.83
CA GLN A 17 0.56 -26.86 7.43
C GLN A 17 1.60 -27.98 7.33
N LEU A 18 2.66 -27.93 8.15
CA LEU A 18 3.68 -28.97 8.20
C LEU A 18 3.12 -30.30 8.73
N PHE A 19 2.34 -30.25 9.81
CA PHE A 19 1.73 -31.43 10.41
C PHE A 19 0.73 -32.10 9.47
N LEU A 20 -0.12 -31.31 8.80
CA LEU A 20 -1.01 -31.84 7.77
C LEU A 20 -0.24 -32.47 6.60
N TRP A 21 0.90 -31.89 6.20
CA TRP A 21 1.73 -32.46 5.14
C TRP A 21 2.31 -33.85 5.51
N VAL A 22 2.66 -34.06 6.79
CA VAL A 22 3.10 -35.39 7.29
C VAL A 22 1.95 -36.28 7.77
N GLY A 23 0.69 -35.88 7.59
CA GLY A 23 -0.49 -36.64 8.04
C GLY A 23 -0.74 -36.63 9.55
N ASN A 24 -0.15 -35.67 10.27
CA ASN A 24 -0.35 -35.46 11.70
C ASN A 24 -1.49 -34.44 11.94
N HIS A 25 -2.51 -34.85 12.68
CA HIS A 25 -3.72 -34.06 12.96
C HIS A 25 -3.77 -33.49 14.38
N GLU A 26 -2.68 -33.55 15.15
CA GLU A 26 -2.66 -33.14 16.57
C GLU A 26 -3.05 -31.67 16.81
N ILE A 27 -2.74 -30.78 15.86
CA ILE A 27 -3.18 -29.38 15.96
C ILE A 27 -4.69 -29.24 15.72
N GLU A 28 -5.31 -30.10 14.92
CA GLU A 28 -6.77 -30.12 14.75
C GLU A 28 -7.45 -30.64 16.02
N THR A 29 -6.90 -31.68 16.64
CA THR A 29 -7.30 -32.17 17.97
C THR A 29 -7.17 -31.07 19.03
N PHE A 30 -6.02 -30.39 19.10
CA PHE A 30 -5.82 -29.24 19.98
C PHE A 30 -6.86 -28.13 19.74
N ARG A 31 -7.19 -27.83 18.48
CA ARG A 31 -8.23 -26.83 18.14
C ARG A 31 -9.63 -27.27 18.58
N ALA A 32 -9.93 -28.55 18.52
CA ALA A 32 -11.23 -29.10 18.92
C ALA A 32 -11.43 -29.09 20.44
N PHE A 33 -10.39 -29.38 21.22
CA PHE A 33 -10.50 -29.54 22.68
C PHE A 33 -9.95 -28.35 23.51
N GLY A 34 -9.08 -27.53 22.93
CA GLY A 34 -8.31 -26.49 23.63
C GLY A 34 -8.79 -25.05 23.41
N GLY A 35 -10.06 -24.83 23.06
CA GLY A 35 -10.59 -23.54 22.58
C GLY A 35 -10.28 -22.31 23.47
N VAL A 36 -10.04 -22.49 24.77
CA VAL A 36 -9.72 -21.42 25.73
C VAL A 36 -8.26 -20.96 25.64
N TYR A 37 -7.34 -21.83 25.19
CA TYR A 37 -5.91 -21.52 25.05
C TYR A 37 -5.55 -20.91 23.68
N ARG A 38 -6.57 -20.63 22.87
CA ARG A 38 -6.37 -20.08 21.53
C ARG A 38 -5.88 -18.63 21.65
N PRO A 39 -4.74 -18.27 21.03
CA PRO A 39 -4.35 -16.87 20.94
C PRO A 39 -5.41 -16.12 20.13
N HIS A 40 -6.05 -15.14 20.77
CA HIS A 40 -7.04 -14.29 20.14
C HIS A 40 -6.31 -13.09 19.57
N ALA A 41 -5.75 -13.26 18.36
CA ALA A 41 -5.27 -12.13 17.58
C ALA A 41 -6.47 -11.25 17.17
N TYR A 42 -6.94 -10.39 18.08
CA TYR A 42 -7.95 -9.40 17.79
C TYR A 42 -7.32 -8.35 16.88
N THR A 43 -7.49 -8.54 15.58
CA THR A 43 -7.23 -7.51 14.58
C THR A 43 -8.53 -6.74 14.36
N GLY A 44 -8.97 -5.99 15.38
CA GLY A 44 -10.00 -4.99 15.15
C GLY A 44 -9.59 -4.14 13.95
N ARG A 45 -10.44 -4.04 12.92
CA ARG A 45 -10.17 -3.20 11.75
C ARG A 45 -9.83 -1.80 12.27
N LYS A 46 -8.62 -1.31 12.02
CA LYS A 46 -8.32 0.07 12.41
C LYS A 46 -9.21 1.00 11.62
N ARG A 47 -9.52 2.14 12.23
CA ARG A 47 -10.37 3.15 11.60
C ARG A 47 -9.72 3.61 10.30
N PRO A 48 -10.52 3.81 9.25
CA PRO A 48 -10.03 4.42 8.03
C PRO A 48 -9.52 5.84 8.29
N MET A 49 -8.67 6.33 7.39
CA MET A 49 -8.14 7.69 7.46
C MET A 49 -9.27 8.72 7.36
N SER A 50 -9.24 9.79 8.18
CA SER A 50 -10.20 10.90 8.06
C SER A 50 -9.94 11.73 6.81
N ASN A 51 -10.99 12.34 6.26
CA ASN A 51 -10.86 13.24 5.11
C ASN A 51 -9.92 14.42 5.39
N ASP A 52 -9.97 14.99 6.61
CA ASP A 52 -9.03 16.03 7.06
C ASP A 52 -7.55 15.65 6.87
N VAL A 53 -7.19 14.39 7.15
CA VAL A 53 -5.80 13.94 6.95
C VAL A 53 -5.49 13.80 5.46
N ILE A 54 -6.46 13.36 4.65
CA ILE A 54 -6.30 13.26 3.19
C ILE A 54 -6.08 14.65 2.59
N ASP A 55 -6.88 15.63 2.99
CA ASP A 55 -6.79 17.01 2.50
C ASP A 55 -5.42 17.62 2.86
N ARG A 56 -4.97 17.42 4.11
CA ARG A 56 -3.63 17.85 4.55
C ARG A 56 -2.50 17.15 3.78
N VAL A 57 -2.69 15.89 3.37
CA VAL A 57 -1.72 15.19 2.51
C VAL A 57 -1.68 15.83 1.11
N TYR A 58 -2.83 16.19 0.55
CA TYR A 58 -2.90 16.86 -0.75
C TYR A 58 -2.23 18.24 -0.71
N GLU A 59 -2.52 19.05 0.31
CA GLU A 59 -1.87 20.34 0.55
C GLU A 59 -0.34 20.18 0.66
N LEU A 60 0.13 19.27 1.51
CA LEU A 60 1.55 18.99 1.67
C LEU A 60 2.20 18.56 0.34
N ALA A 61 1.51 17.74 -0.47
CA ALA A 61 2.03 17.31 -1.76
C ALA A 61 2.17 18.46 -2.77
N ARG A 62 1.25 19.43 -2.74
CA ARG A 62 1.30 20.62 -3.61
C ARG A 62 2.42 21.56 -3.20
N GLU A 63 2.60 21.78 -1.90
CA GLU A 63 3.55 22.75 -1.36
C GLU A 63 4.99 22.23 -1.32
N THR A 64 5.19 20.92 -1.13
CA THR A 64 6.53 20.38 -0.91
C THR A 64 7.33 20.25 -2.20
N ASP A 65 8.57 20.73 -2.18
CA ASP A 65 9.55 20.48 -3.26
C ASP A 65 10.57 19.39 -2.88
N ARG A 66 10.35 18.74 -1.73
CA ARG A 66 11.20 17.66 -1.25
C ARG A 66 10.77 16.33 -1.85
N TRP A 67 11.65 15.72 -2.66
CA TRP A 67 11.41 14.41 -3.26
C TRP A 67 11.00 13.34 -2.24
N ASP A 68 11.64 13.33 -1.07
CA ASP A 68 11.38 12.32 -0.05
C ASP A 68 9.99 12.41 0.57
N VAL A 69 9.44 13.63 0.64
CA VAL A 69 8.10 13.94 1.12
C VAL A 69 7.08 13.66 0.02
N LEU A 70 7.33 14.15 -1.20
CA LEU A 70 6.39 14.02 -2.31
C LEU A 70 6.11 12.56 -2.67
N ARG A 71 7.13 11.69 -2.67
CA ARG A 71 6.93 10.24 -2.84
C ARG A 71 6.13 9.60 -1.70
N GLY A 72 6.29 10.12 -0.48
CA GLY A 72 5.49 9.72 0.66
C GLY A 72 4.02 10.08 0.46
N CYS A 73 3.75 11.32 0.06
CA CYS A 73 2.39 11.78 -0.23
C CYS A 73 1.77 10.97 -1.38
N MET A 74 2.50 10.76 -2.48
CA MET A 74 2.02 9.98 -3.62
C MET A 74 1.67 8.53 -3.25
N THR A 75 2.43 7.92 -2.32
CA THR A 75 2.09 6.60 -1.75
C THR A 75 0.72 6.61 -1.07
N VAL A 76 0.42 7.65 -0.30
CA VAL A 76 -0.86 7.80 0.40
C VAL A 76 -2.00 8.06 -0.60
N ILE A 77 -1.79 8.97 -1.56
CA ILE A 77 -2.76 9.34 -2.59
C ILE A 77 -3.17 8.12 -3.41
N LEU A 78 -2.23 7.32 -3.91
CA LEU A 78 -2.55 6.09 -4.66
C LEU A 78 -3.39 5.09 -3.84
N CYS A 79 -3.13 4.96 -2.54
CA CYS A 79 -3.89 4.03 -1.69
C CYS A 79 -5.29 4.55 -1.34
N CYS A 80 -5.44 5.87 -1.17
CA CYS A 80 -6.70 6.49 -0.72
C CYS A 80 -7.60 6.90 -1.89
N SER A 81 -7.04 7.57 -2.90
CA SER A 81 -7.76 8.14 -4.03
C SER A 81 -7.99 7.13 -5.16
N CYS A 82 -7.12 6.13 -5.29
CA CYS A 82 -7.26 5.08 -6.32
C CYS A 82 -7.65 3.72 -5.72
N GLY A 83 -7.76 3.61 -4.39
CA GLY A 83 -8.13 2.39 -3.69
C GLY A 83 -7.11 1.25 -3.82
N LEU A 84 -5.87 1.55 -4.18
CA LEU A 84 -4.85 0.54 -4.39
C LEU A 84 -4.37 -0.07 -3.08
N ARG A 85 -4.09 -1.37 -3.10
CA ARG A 85 -3.34 -1.97 -2.00
C ARG A 85 -1.90 -1.43 -2.03
N PRO A 86 -1.23 -1.29 -0.87
CA PRO A 86 0.17 -0.85 -0.86
C PRO A 86 1.10 -1.71 -1.71
N GLN A 87 0.81 -3.01 -1.85
CA GLN A 87 1.57 -3.89 -2.74
C GLN A 87 1.37 -3.53 -4.22
N GLU A 88 0.14 -3.24 -4.63
CA GLU A 88 -0.22 -2.85 -6.00
C GLU A 88 0.41 -1.50 -6.33
N ALA A 89 0.22 -0.48 -5.47
CA ALA A 89 0.78 0.86 -5.66
C ALA A 89 2.32 0.87 -5.78
N ARG A 90 3.00 0.00 -5.02
CA ARG A 90 4.46 -0.14 -5.05
C ARG A 90 5.00 -0.69 -6.37
N GLN A 91 4.20 -1.49 -7.07
CA GLN A 91 4.59 -2.19 -8.30
C GLN A 91 4.05 -1.52 -9.56
N LEU A 92 3.54 -0.30 -9.45
CA LEU A 92 3.15 0.49 -10.63
C LEU A 92 4.37 0.95 -11.41
N TYR A 93 4.19 1.03 -12.72
CA TYR A 93 5.03 1.81 -13.62
C TYR A 93 4.51 3.25 -13.73
N ALA A 94 5.37 4.18 -14.14
CA ALA A 94 4.96 5.55 -14.42
C ALA A 94 4.00 5.61 -15.62
N ASP A 95 4.17 4.72 -16.60
CA ASP A 95 3.35 4.63 -17.81
C ASP A 95 1.94 4.08 -17.53
N ASP A 96 1.73 3.47 -16.36
CA ASP A 96 0.41 2.98 -15.93
C ASP A 96 -0.55 4.14 -15.58
N ILE A 97 -0.03 5.36 -15.41
CA ILE A 97 -0.79 6.54 -15.05
C ILE A 97 -1.24 7.27 -16.32
N VAL A 98 -2.55 7.34 -16.53
CA VAL A 98 -3.14 8.03 -17.67
C VAL A 98 -3.99 9.19 -17.16
N LEU A 99 -3.49 10.42 -17.32
CA LEU A 99 -4.17 11.63 -16.85
C LEU A 99 -5.02 12.24 -17.96
N MET A 100 -6.35 12.18 -17.80
CA MET A 100 -7.35 12.63 -18.77
C MET A 100 -8.31 13.68 -18.20
N GLY A 101 -7.96 14.31 -17.08
CA GLY A 101 -8.89 15.17 -16.33
C GLY A 101 -9.88 14.31 -15.54
N ASP A 102 -11.18 14.48 -15.76
CA ASP A 102 -12.29 13.80 -15.07
C ASP A 102 -12.36 12.27 -15.29
N ARG A 103 -11.46 11.73 -16.12
CA ARG A 103 -11.38 10.28 -16.44
C ARG A 103 -9.97 9.74 -16.29
N SER A 104 -9.18 10.34 -15.41
CA SER A 104 -7.83 9.88 -15.15
C SER A 104 -7.85 8.47 -14.54
N ILE A 105 -6.97 7.59 -14.99
CA ILE A 105 -6.92 6.18 -14.57
C ILE A 105 -5.52 5.73 -14.19
N VAL A 106 -5.46 4.69 -13.37
CA VAL A 106 -4.27 3.86 -13.14
C VAL A 106 -4.53 2.46 -13.66
N HIS A 107 -3.66 1.97 -14.54
CA HIS A 107 -3.63 0.57 -14.93
C HIS A 107 -2.85 -0.24 -13.89
N VAL A 108 -3.48 -1.22 -13.26
CA VAL A 108 -2.84 -2.06 -12.24
C VAL A 108 -2.50 -3.40 -12.86
N GLU A 109 -1.27 -3.54 -13.33
CA GLU A 109 -0.75 -4.81 -13.90
C GLU A 109 -0.55 -5.85 -12.79
N HIS A 110 0.24 -5.50 -11.76
CA HIS A 110 0.57 -6.39 -10.65
C HIS A 110 -0.49 -6.34 -9.54
N VAL A 111 -1.52 -7.17 -9.67
CA VAL A 111 -2.62 -7.26 -8.71
C VAL A 111 -2.38 -8.28 -7.60
N LYS A 112 -3.02 -8.11 -6.44
CA LYS A 112 -2.99 -9.16 -5.41
C LYS A 112 -3.73 -10.41 -5.91
N GLY A 113 -3.06 -11.57 -5.82
CA GLY A 113 -3.60 -12.81 -6.36
C GLY A 113 -3.27 -13.00 -7.83
N GLU A 114 -2.31 -12.24 -8.36
CA GLU A 114 -1.68 -12.50 -9.65
C GLU A 114 -1.29 -13.98 -9.78
N GLY A 115 -1.56 -14.57 -10.94
CA GLY A 115 -1.36 -15.99 -11.22
C GLY A 115 -2.36 -16.93 -10.53
N THR A 116 -3.40 -16.40 -9.87
CA THR A 116 -4.43 -17.20 -9.19
C THR A 116 -5.84 -16.68 -9.46
N TRP A 117 -6.33 -15.69 -8.71
CA TRP A 117 -7.69 -15.13 -8.84
C TRP A 117 -7.73 -13.64 -9.19
N GLY A 118 -6.58 -12.96 -9.18
CA GLY A 118 -6.48 -11.54 -9.50
C GLY A 118 -6.13 -11.32 -10.97
N GLU A 119 -6.87 -10.45 -11.64
CA GLU A 119 -6.60 -10.00 -13.01
C GLU A 119 -6.24 -8.49 -13.04
N PRO A 120 -5.36 -8.07 -13.97
CA PRO A 120 -5.05 -6.66 -14.21
C PRO A 120 -6.31 -5.82 -14.41
N ARG A 121 -6.30 -4.57 -13.92
CA ARG A 121 -7.50 -3.72 -13.94
C ARG A 121 -7.19 -2.24 -14.02
N ASN A 122 -8.12 -1.48 -14.61
CA ASN A 122 -8.11 -0.03 -14.51
C ASN A 122 -8.85 0.41 -13.25
N VAL A 123 -8.26 1.35 -12.51
CA VAL A 123 -8.93 2.07 -11.42
C VAL A 123 -8.99 3.56 -11.75
N LEU A 124 -10.08 4.22 -11.36
CA LEU A 124 -10.20 5.67 -11.50
C LEU A 124 -9.30 6.38 -10.48
N ILE A 125 -8.69 7.47 -10.91
CA ILE A 125 -8.07 8.46 -10.05
C ILE A 125 -9.20 9.44 -9.69
N MET A 126 -9.43 9.68 -8.39
CA MET A 126 -10.40 10.70 -7.97
C MET A 126 -10.03 12.09 -8.49
N ASP A 127 -11.02 12.89 -8.86
CA ASP A 127 -10.82 14.24 -9.36
C ASP A 127 -10.05 15.14 -8.37
N GLY A 128 -9.27 16.08 -8.91
CA GLY A 128 -8.64 17.14 -8.12
C GLY A 128 -7.31 16.74 -7.48
N VAL A 129 -6.65 15.68 -7.99
CA VAL A 129 -5.27 15.31 -7.60
C VAL A 129 -4.33 15.18 -8.80
N GLU A 130 -4.80 15.41 -10.02
CA GLU A 130 -4.04 15.27 -11.27
C GLU A 130 -2.83 16.21 -11.30
N ASP A 131 -2.96 17.39 -10.72
CA ASP A 131 -1.87 18.35 -10.57
C ASP A 131 -0.73 17.77 -9.74
N ILE A 132 -1.06 17.03 -8.68
CA ILE A 132 -0.11 16.35 -7.81
C ILE A 132 0.57 15.20 -8.57
N PHE A 133 -0.18 14.43 -9.36
CA PHE A 133 0.40 13.39 -10.22
C PHE A 133 1.40 13.97 -11.22
N ARG A 134 1.06 15.08 -11.89
CA ARG A 134 1.97 15.77 -12.81
C ARG A 134 3.22 16.27 -12.09
N LYS A 135 3.07 16.91 -10.93
CA LYS A 135 4.21 17.37 -10.11
C LYS A 135 5.14 16.22 -9.76
N TYR A 136 4.58 15.11 -9.27
CA TYR A 136 5.34 13.92 -8.91
C TYR A 136 6.09 13.32 -10.11
N LEU A 137 5.41 13.11 -11.24
CA LEU A 137 6.01 12.54 -12.44
C LEU A 137 7.12 13.43 -13.01
N GLY A 138 6.95 14.76 -12.95
CA GLY A 138 7.99 15.72 -13.32
C GLY A 138 9.22 15.62 -12.42
N MET A 139 9.04 15.73 -11.10
CA MET A 139 10.13 15.63 -10.13
C MET A 139 10.81 14.25 -10.17
N ARG A 140 10.05 13.17 -10.41
CA ARG A 140 10.59 11.82 -10.61
C ARG A 140 11.54 11.78 -11.79
N ALA A 141 11.16 12.38 -12.93
CA ALA A 141 12.03 12.41 -14.11
C ALA A 141 13.32 13.20 -13.84
N GLU A 142 13.23 14.32 -13.13
CA GLU A 142 14.40 15.12 -12.73
C GLU A 142 15.34 14.33 -11.82
N VAL A 143 14.81 13.68 -10.78
CA VAL A 143 15.59 12.87 -9.83
C VAL A 143 16.28 11.71 -10.54
N LEU A 144 15.59 11.01 -11.44
CA LEU A 144 16.18 9.92 -12.23
C LEU A 144 17.33 10.42 -13.10
N ARG A 145 17.15 11.57 -13.76
CA ARG A 145 18.19 12.21 -14.57
C ARG A 145 19.41 12.62 -13.73
N GLU A 146 19.19 13.22 -12.56
CA GLU A 146 20.27 13.62 -11.64
C GLU A 146 21.09 12.44 -11.13
N HIS A 147 20.45 11.29 -10.94
CA HIS A 147 21.11 10.07 -10.48
C HIS A 147 21.67 9.21 -11.63
N GLY A 148 21.40 9.56 -12.90
CA GLY A 148 21.78 8.76 -14.06
C GLY A 148 21.12 7.37 -14.09
N ILE A 149 19.89 7.26 -13.56
CA ILE A 149 19.15 6.00 -13.44
C ILE A 149 18.02 5.98 -14.47
N GLU A 150 17.94 4.91 -15.26
CA GLU A 150 16.77 4.60 -16.06
C GLU A 150 15.85 3.64 -15.28
N SER A 151 14.60 4.05 -15.07
CA SER A 151 13.61 3.21 -14.39
C SER A 151 12.22 3.54 -14.90
N ARG A 152 11.40 2.51 -15.09
CA ARG A 152 9.97 2.65 -15.39
C ARG A 152 9.11 2.68 -14.14
N ALA A 153 9.62 2.23 -13.00
CA ALA A 153 8.85 2.10 -11.77
C ALA A 153 8.33 3.47 -11.29
N MET A 154 7.06 3.55 -10.91
CA MET A 154 6.44 4.75 -10.35
C MET A 154 7.21 5.22 -9.11
N PHE A 155 7.69 4.28 -8.30
CA PHE A 155 8.56 4.53 -7.14
C PHE A 155 9.93 3.87 -7.33
N PRO A 156 10.89 4.56 -7.99
CA PRO A 156 12.19 3.97 -8.26
C PRO A 156 13.04 3.87 -6.98
N PRO A 157 13.64 2.70 -6.70
CA PRO A 157 14.77 2.60 -5.78
C PRO A 157 15.96 3.38 -6.35
N LEU A 158 16.48 4.36 -5.60
CA LEU A 158 17.65 5.16 -6.03
C LEU A 158 18.99 4.47 -5.71
N LYS A 159 18.95 3.27 -5.11
CA LYS A 159 20.12 2.50 -4.71
C LYS A 159 19.87 1.02 -4.97
N GLY A 160 20.88 0.35 -5.52
CA GLY A 160 20.83 -1.07 -5.88
C GLY A 160 20.08 -1.32 -7.20
N ASP A 161 19.96 -2.60 -7.54
CA ASP A 161 19.50 -3.04 -8.87
C ASP A 161 18.03 -3.51 -8.86
N ALA A 162 17.32 -3.27 -7.76
CA ALA A 162 15.92 -3.67 -7.64
C ALA A 162 15.02 -2.74 -8.45
N GLU A 163 14.12 -3.32 -9.23
CA GLU A 163 13.14 -2.56 -10.02
C GLU A 163 12.14 -1.80 -9.13
N PHE A 164 11.68 -2.44 -8.04
CA PHE A 164 10.71 -1.87 -7.10
C PHE A 164 11.24 -1.87 -5.67
N TYR A 165 10.73 -0.95 -4.84
CA TYR A 165 10.95 -1.02 -3.39
C TYR A 165 10.49 -2.37 -2.83
N CYS A 166 11.14 -2.90 -1.80
CA CYS A 166 10.52 -3.96 -1.00
C CYS A 166 9.36 -3.40 -0.18
N GLN A 167 8.45 -4.27 0.28
CA GLN A 167 7.26 -3.84 1.05
C GLN A 167 7.61 -3.02 2.30
N GLN A 168 8.71 -3.38 2.98
CA GLN A 168 9.17 -2.67 4.18
C GLN A 168 9.65 -1.25 3.86
N SER A 169 10.44 -1.09 2.79
CA SER A 169 10.92 0.22 2.35
C SER A 169 9.78 1.10 1.85
N PHE A 170 8.80 0.53 1.14
CA PHE A 170 7.62 1.26 0.71
C PHE A 170 6.79 1.76 1.91
N GLY A 171 6.65 0.93 2.95
CA GLY A 171 6.01 1.35 4.20
C GLY A 171 6.69 2.51 4.91
N ARG A 172 8.00 2.73 4.70
CA ARG A 172 8.73 3.88 5.26
C ARG A 172 8.39 5.19 4.55
N LEU A 173 7.95 5.17 3.29
CA LEU A 173 7.55 6.39 2.56
C LEU A 173 6.35 7.06 3.25
N LYS A 174 5.36 6.27 3.64
CA LYS A 174 4.22 6.72 4.46
C LYS A 174 4.68 7.35 5.78
N LYS A 175 5.68 6.76 6.44
CA LYS A 175 6.15 7.22 7.74
C LYS A 175 6.68 8.66 7.69
N VAL A 176 7.33 9.05 6.59
CA VAL A 176 7.76 10.44 6.36
C VAL A 176 6.59 11.42 6.47
N VAL A 177 5.45 11.07 5.86
CA VAL A 177 4.23 11.89 5.90
C VAL A 177 3.61 11.90 7.29
N GLU A 178 3.54 10.75 7.97
CA GLU A 178 3.01 10.66 9.34
C GLU A 178 3.82 11.53 10.32
N ASP A 179 5.15 11.53 10.17
CA ASP A 179 6.05 12.31 11.02
C ASP A 179 5.89 13.83 10.77
N ILE A 180 5.69 14.25 9.51
CA ILE A 180 5.44 15.66 9.16
C ILE A 180 4.07 16.13 9.63
N LEU A 181 3.02 15.32 9.43
CA LEU A 181 1.66 15.69 9.81
C LEU A 181 1.37 15.48 11.31
N GLY A 182 2.30 14.89 12.05
CA GLY A 182 2.14 14.54 13.47
C GLY A 182 0.99 13.55 13.71
N THR A 183 0.58 12.80 12.69
CA THR A 183 -0.64 11.98 12.72
C THR A 183 -0.38 10.60 12.14
N LYS A 184 -0.71 9.56 12.91
CA LYS A 184 -0.64 8.17 12.43
C LYS A 184 -1.95 7.75 11.78
N PHE A 185 -1.86 7.04 10.67
CA PHE A 185 -3.04 6.62 9.90
C PHE A 185 -2.85 5.26 9.22
N GLU A 186 -3.93 4.67 8.70
CA GLU A 186 -3.86 3.50 7.82
C GLU A 186 -4.03 3.90 6.36
N LEU A 187 -3.36 3.19 5.45
CA LEU A 187 -3.56 3.32 4.00
C LEU A 187 -4.85 2.59 3.60
N ARG A 188 -5.99 3.13 4.02
CA ARG A 188 -7.31 2.68 3.62
C ARG A 188 -8.31 3.86 3.73
N PRO A 189 -9.05 4.18 2.65
CA PRO A 189 -10.06 5.22 2.71
C PRO A 189 -11.25 4.79 3.59
N VAL A 190 -12.07 5.76 4.01
CA VAL A 190 -13.33 5.51 4.72
C VAL A 190 -14.24 4.64 3.85
N ALA A 191 -14.76 3.56 4.43
CA ALA A 191 -15.80 2.76 3.78
C ALA A 191 -17.02 3.67 3.55
N GLY A 192 -17.14 4.23 2.35
CA GLY A 192 -18.13 5.27 2.04
C GLY A 192 -18.02 5.86 0.64
N HIS A 193 -16.85 5.83 -0.01
CA HIS A 193 -16.71 6.18 -1.43
C HIS A 193 -17.02 4.99 -2.36
N SER A 194 -18.13 4.30 -2.10
CA SER A 194 -18.80 3.59 -3.19
C SER A 194 -19.49 4.68 -3.99
N VAL A 195 -18.98 4.94 -5.18
CA VAL A 195 -19.57 5.83 -6.19
C VAL A 195 -21.08 5.64 -6.17
N ARG A 196 -21.82 6.66 -5.70
CA ARG A 196 -23.24 6.74 -6.01
C ARG A 196 -23.27 7.06 -7.49
N GLY A 197 -23.55 6.04 -8.30
CA GLY A 197 -23.90 6.24 -9.70
C GLY A 197 -25.05 7.24 -9.76
N SER A 198 -24.81 8.32 -10.49
CA SER A 198 -25.83 9.15 -11.11
C SER A 198 -26.09 8.62 -12.51
#